data_AF-A0A660SZH5-F1
#
_entry.id   AF-A0A660SZH5-F1
#
_cell.length_a   1.000
_cell.length_b   1.000
_cell.length_c   1.000
_cell.angle_alpha   90.00
_cell.angle_beta   90.00
_cell.angle_gamma   90.00
#
_symmetry.space_group_name_H-M   'P 1'
#
loop_
_entity.id
_entity.type
_entity.pdbx_description
1 polymer ?
#
loop_
_entity_poly.entity_id
_entity_poly.type
_entity_poly.pdbx_seq_one_letter_code
_entity_poly.pdbx_strand_id
1 'polypeptide(L)'
;MQQNRGGRLWRGKGFADDSEKKLWDRMRKSYEFLSRVRSVPIIGKPIFGILDRLQNIPPFYPIKDMSNPSPQAKLIKKYIEKGLSKGALEIVKQKPLPLISSHPIPALAADYHGFSRNYCIIADAEIARAWVAMDPRKSHIHYLAPCGRAVMRLRTYGVPDERIFLTGFPFPLKLLGDKNLSLLKYDAAQRLHYLDPNNRFWPLHHVNVKYFLG
;
A
#
# COMPACT_ATOMS: atom_id res chain seq x y z
N MET A 1 17.11 -25.94 -19.74
CA MET A 1 15.79 -25.31 -20.00
C MET A 1 14.95 -25.37 -18.73
N GLN A 2 14.86 -24.27 -17.98
CA GLN A 2 13.71 -23.89 -17.14
C GLN A 2 14.01 -22.46 -16.64
N GLN A 3 13.69 -21.49 -17.49
CA GLN A 3 13.69 -20.08 -17.08
C GLN A 3 12.47 -19.88 -16.18
N ASN A 4 12.70 -19.53 -14.92
CA ASN A 4 11.68 -18.97 -14.03
C ASN A 4 11.12 -17.68 -14.66
N ARG A 5 10.00 -17.80 -15.39
CA ARG A 5 9.27 -16.72 -16.06
C ARG A 5 8.25 -16.06 -15.12
N GLY A 6 8.67 -15.56 -13.97
CA GLY A 6 7.70 -15.09 -12.97
C GLY A 6 8.26 -14.03 -12.03
N GLY A 7 8.48 -12.83 -12.54
CA GLY A 7 8.79 -11.65 -11.71
C GLY A 7 10.08 -10.96 -12.13
N ARG A 8 9.98 -9.68 -12.52
CA ARG A 8 11.12 -8.76 -12.65
C ARG A 8 10.99 -7.68 -11.57
N LEU A 9 12.05 -7.46 -10.81
CA LEU A 9 12.13 -6.44 -9.77
C LEU A 9 12.61 -5.12 -10.39
N TRP A 10 11.78 -4.07 -10.30
CA TRP A 10 11.98 -2.81 -11.02
C TRP A 10 12.74 -1.79 -10.18
N ARG A 11 14.05 -1.98 -10.02
CA ARG A 11 14.96 -0.97 -9.47
C ARG A 11 16.41 -1.13 -9.98
N GLY A 12 16.59 -1.45 -11.26
CA GLY A 12 17.90 -1.73 -11.86
C GLY A 12 18.22 -0.89 -13.10
N LYS A 13 19.51 -0.81 -13.47
CA LYS A 13 19.95 -0.25 -14.76
C LYS A 13 19.22 -0.95 -15.92
N GLY A 14 18.77 -0.20 -16.91
CA GLY A 14 18.09 -0.70 -18.12
C GLY A 14 16.56 -0.64 -18.11
N PHE A 15 15.93 -0.19 -17.02
CA PHE A 15 14.46 -0.19 -16.86
C PHE A 15 13.83 1.21 -16.76
N ALA A 16 14.64 2.26 -16.62
CA ALA A 16 14.22 3.65 -16.54
C ALA A 16 15.27 4.53 -17.22
N ASP A 17 14.83 5.54 -17.96
CA ASP A 17 15.72 6.55 -18.52
C ASP A 17 16.18 7.55 -17.44
N ASP A 18 17.13 8.42 -17.77
CA ASP A 18 17.69 9.36 -16.80
C ASP A 18 16.69 10.43 -16.35
N SER A 19 15.67 10.73 -17.16
CA SER A 19 14.61 11.66 -16.78
C SER A 19 13.70 11.04 -15.71
N GLU A 20 13.33 9.77 -15.88
CA GLU A 20 12.53 9.01 -14.93
C GLU A 20 13.31 8.77 -13.62
N LYS A 21 14.60 8.42 -13.70
CA LYS A 21 15.46 8.30 -12.51
C LYS A 21 15.47 9.59 -11.68
N LYS A 22 15.56 10.75 -12.33
CA LYS A 22 15.49 12.06 -11.63
C LYS A 22 14.16 12.26 -10.91
N LEU A 23 13.04 11.77 -11.47
CA LEU A 23 11.73 11.84 -10.81
C LEU A 23 11.68 10.94 -9.57
N TRP A 24 12.14 9.69 -9.70
CA TRP A 24 12.25 8.74 -8.58
C TRP A 24 13.16 9.28 -7.48
N ASP A 25 14.32 9.83 -7.84
CA ASP A 25 15.25 10.41 -6.88
C ASP A 25 14.67 11.65 -6.19
N ARG A 26 13.90 12.48 -6.90
CA ARG A 26 13.22 13.62 -6.27
C ARG A 26 12.19 13.14 -5.25
N MET A 27 11.36 12.16 -5.61
CA MET A 27 10.37 11.59 -4.69
C MET A 27 11.04 10.94 -3.47
N ARG A 28 12.11 10.17 -3.70
CA ARG A 28 12.89 9.53 -2.64
C ARG A 28 13.51 10.56 -1.71
N LYS A 29 14.19 11.58 -2.25
CA LYS A 29 14.79 12.67 -1.45
C LYS A 29 13.75 13.42 -0.64
N SER A 30 12.58 13.69 -1.23
CA SER A 30 11.47 14.28 -0.50
C SER A 30 11.04 13.37 0.66
N TYR A 31 10.76 12.09 0.41
CA TYR A 31 10.37 11.12 1.45
C TYR A 31 11.43 10.99 2.56
N GLU A 32 12.70 10.81 2.20
CA GLU A 32 13.82 10.72 3.16
C GLU A 32 13.93 11.99 4.00
N PHE A 33 13.78 13.16 3.40
CA PHE A 33 13.72 14.43 4.12
C PHE A 33 12.53 14.46 5.10
N LEU A 34 11.31 14.10 4.65
CA LEU A 34 10.13 14.09 5.53
C LEU A 34 10.31 13.11 6.71
N SER A 35 10.87 11.93 6.44
CA SER A 35 11.10 10.90 7.44
C SER A 35 12.11 11.34 8.50
N ARG A 36 13.20 12.00 8.08
CA ARG A 36 14.22 12.53 9.00
C ARG A 36 13.70 13.72 9.80
N VAL A 37 12.94 14.61 9.16
CA VAL A 37 12.33 15.77 9.82
C VAL A 37 11.36 15.33 10.92
N ARG A 38 10.61 14.23 10.75
CA ARG A 38 9.76 13.67 11.82
C ARG A 38 10.53 13.20 13.06
N SER A 39 11.81 12.83 12.93
CA SER A 39 12.66 12.43 14.07
C SER A 39 13.30 13.59 14.82
N VAL A 40 13.19 14.83 14.34
CA VAL A 40 13.78 16.01 14.98
C VAL A 40 12.69 16.76 15.78
N PRO A 41 12.78 16.84 17.12
CA PRO A 41 11.73 17.45 17.96
C PRO A 41 11.55 18.97 17.82
N ILE A 42 12.39 19.64 17.00
CA ILE A 42 12.55 21.11 16.97
C ILE A 42 12.29 21.66 15.56
N ILE A 43 11.23 21.21 14.89
CA ILE A 43 10.85 21.75 13.58
C ILE A 43 9.54 22.52 13.71
N GLY A 44 9.53 23.76 13.22
CA GLY A 44 8.44 24.70 13.40
C GLY A 44 7.07 24.16 12.94
N LYS A 45 6.02 24.56 13.66
CA LYS A 45 4.60 24.25 13.39
C LYS A 45 4.19 24.33 11.90
N PRO A 46 4.69 25.27 11.05
CA PRO A 46 4.27 25.35 9.65
C PRO A 46 4.72 24.18 8.78
N ILE A 47 5.97 23.74 8.92
CA ILE A 47 6.51 22.61 8.14
C ILE A 47 5.79 21.32 8.55
N PHE A 48 5.60 21.14 9.86
CA PHE A 48 4.86 19.99 10.38
C PHE A 48 3.44 19.91 9.80
N GLY A 49 2.71 21.03 9.72
CA GLY A 49 1.35 21.05 9.14
C GLY A 49 1.30 20.68 7.65
N ILE A 50 2.32 21.05 6.86
CA ILE A 50 2.41 20.64 5.45
C ILE A 50 2.67 19.13 5.34
N LEU A 51 3.59 18.61 6.16
CA LEU A 51 3.93 17.19 6.19
C LEU A 51 2.77 16.33 6.62
N ASP A 52 2.04 16.78 7.63
CA ASP A 52 0.88 16.08 8.14
C ASP A 52 -0.21 16.06 7.07
N ARG A 53 -0.50 17.19 6.41
CA ARG A 53 -1.45 17.21 5.29
C ARG A 53 -1.05 16.30 4.12
N LEU A 54 0.25 16.12 3.87
CA LEU A 54 0.78 15.24 2.82
C LEU A 54 0.88 13.76 3.23
N GLN A 55 0.82 13.42 4.50
CA GLN A 55 0.87 12.02 4.96
C GLN A 55 -0.41 11.56 5.65
N ASN A 56 -1.34 12.47 5.89
CA ASN A 56 -2.55 12.20 6.66
C ASN A 56 -3.44 11.18 5.93
N ILE A 57 -3.75 10.10 6.65
CA ILE A 57 -4.82 9.19 6.33
C ILE A 57 -5.99 9.62 7.24
N PRO A 58 -7.09 10.17 6.68
CA PRO A 58 -8.20 10.65 7.49
C PRO A 58 -8.77 9.52 8.35
N PRO A 59 -9.35 9.80 9.54
CA PRO A 59 -9.92 8.75 10.39
C PRO A 59 -10.96 7.92 9.62
N PHE A 60 -11.03 6.63 9.96
CA PHE A 60 -11.95 5.71 9.28
C PHE A 60 -13.41 5.98 9.66
N TYR A 61 -13.64 6.32 10.93
CA TYR A 61 -14.96 6.64 11.45
C TYR A 61 -15.17 8.15 11.64
N PRO A 62 -16.40 8.65 11.45
CA PRO A 62 -17.54 7.94 10.85
C PRO A 62 -17.28 7.62 9.37
N ILE A 63 -17.83 6.49 8.89
CA ILE A 63 -17.68 6.06 7.50
C ILE A 63 -18.36 7.11 6.61
N LYS A 64 -17.61 7.66 5.67
CA LYS A 64 -18.09 8.69 4.75
C LYS A 64 -17.46 8.53 3.37
N ASP A 65 -18.07 9.15 2.37
CA ASP A 65 -17.47 9.25 1.06
C ASP A 65 -16.17 10.05 1.12
N MET A 66 -15.10 9.45 0.63
CA MET A 66 -13.74 9.99 0.50
C MET A 66 -13.21 9.77 -0.91
N SER A 67 -14.10 9.67 -1.90
CA SER A 67 -13.77 9.48 -3.32
C SER A 67 -12.99 10.65 -3.91
N ASN A 68 -13.12 11.86 -3.35
CA ASN A 68 -12.39 13.04 -3.81
C ASN A 68 -10.85 12.85 -3.73
N PRO A 69 -10.10 13.22 -4.78
CA PRO A 69 -8.65 13.04 -4.80
C PRO A 69 -7.94 13.86 -3.73
N SER A 70 -7.04 13.19 -3.01
CA SER A 70 -6.18 13.85 -2.04
C SER A 70 -5.04 14.64 -2.71
N PRO A 71 -4.42 15.62 -2.03
CA PRO A 71 -3.24 16.32 -2.55
C PRO A 71 -2.10 15.37 -2.97
N GLN A 72 -1.92 14.26 -2.25
CA GLN A 72 -0.96 13.20 -2.57
C GLN A 72 -1.29 12.53 -3.90
N ALA A 73 -2.56 12.15 -4.13
CA ALA A 73 -3.00 11.56 -5.39
C ALA A 73 -2.74 12.52 -6.57
N LYS A 74 -3.06 13.81 -6.39
CA LYS A 74 -2.78 14.86 -7.38
C LYS A 74 -1.28 15.02 -7.66
N LEU A 75 -0.45 14.95 -6.62
CA LEU A 75 1.01 15.02 -6.77
C LEU A 75 1.54 13.82 -7.55
N ILE A 76 1.12 12.60 -7.19
CA ILE A 76 1.50 11.36 -7.89
C ILE A 76 1.09 11.45 -9.37
N LYS A 77 -0.15 11.88 -9.67
CA LYS A 77 -0.60 12.10 -11.06
C LYS A 77 0.35 13.02 -11.83
N LYS A 78 0.76 14.16 -11.25
CA LYS A 78 1.72 15.09 -11.89
C LYS A 78 3.09 14.46 -12.14
N TYR A 79 3.53 13.55 -11.30
CA TYR A 79 4.78 12.81 -11.55
C TYR A 79 4.62 11.77 -12.66
N ILE A 80 3.48 11.06 -12.70
CA ILE A 80 3.14 10.12 -13.78
C ILE A 80 3.08 10.85 -15.12
N GLU A 81 2.42 12.01 -15.18
CA GLU A 81 2.38 12.88 -16.37
C GLU A 81 3.78 13.28 -16.87
N LYS A 82 4.74 13.43 -15.95
CA LYS A 82 6.14 13.73 -16.26
C LYS A 82 6.97 12.51 -16.66
N GLY A 83 6.39 11.31 -16.66
CA GLY A 83 7.04 10.08 -17.10
C GLY A 83 7.46 9.13 -15.96
N LEU A 84 6.96 9.32 -14.73
CA LEU A 84 7.23 8.36 -13.65
C LEU A 84 6.66 6.98 -13.99
N SER A 85 7.47 5.92 -13.86
CA SER A 85 7.16 4.52 -14.26
C SER A 85 7.06 4.27 -15.76
N LYS A 86 7.37 5.25 -16.63
CA LYS A 86 7.25 5.10 -18.08
C LYS A 86 8.10 3.95 -18.62
N GLY A 87 9.37 3.87 -18.23
CA GLY A 87 10.29 2.83 -18.71
C GLY A 87 9.82 1.41 -18.35
N ALA A 88 9.27 1.25 -17.15
CA ALA A 88 8.68 -0.03 -16.73
C ALA A 88 7.48 -0.40 -17.60
N LEU A 89 6.60 0.56 -17.89
CA LEU A 89 5.42 0.33 -18.72
C LEU A 89 5.78 0.04 -20.18
N GLU A 90 6.79 0.68 -20.76
CA GLU A 90 7.23 0.38 -22.13
C GLU A 90 7.69 -1.08 -22.27
N ILE A 91 8.34 -1.63 -21.26
CA ILE A 91 8.73 -3.05 -21.27
C ILE A 91 7.52 -3.97 -21.10
N VAL A 92 6.53 -3.57 -20.30
CA VAL A 92 5.26 -4.31 -20.20
C VAL A 92 4.52 -4.28 -21.55
N LYS A 93 4.55 -3.17 -22.30
CA LYS A 93 3.93 -3.10 -23.65
C LYS A 93 4.53 -4.09 -24.64
N GLN A 94 5.83 -4.36 -24.56
CA GLN A 94 6.49 -5.33 -25.45
C GLN A 94 5.90 -6.73 -25.32
N LYS A 95 5.36 -7.08 -24.15
CA LYS A 95 4.66 -8.35 -23.93
C LYS A 95 3.49 -8.13 -22.97
N PRO A 96 2.26 -7.89 -23.48
CA PRO A 96 1.11 -7.42 -22.71
C PRO A 96 0.51 -8.52 -21.81
N LEU A 97 1.28 -8.91 -20.80
CA LEU A 97 0.86 -9.77 -19.71
C LEU A 97 0.13 -8.97 -18.64
N PRO A 98 -0.66 -9.62 -17.76
CA PRO A 98 -1.16 -8.98 -16.56
C PRO A 98 -0.04 -8.32 -15.77
N LEU A 99 -0.22 -7.04 -15.43
CA LEU A 99 0.66 -6.32 -14.54
C LEU A 99 0.21 -6.58 -13.10
N ILE A 100 1.12 -7.02 -12.26
CA ILE A 100 0.92 -7.11 -10.81
C ILE A 100 1.94 -6.19 -10.15
N SER A 101 1.48 -5.29 -9.29
CA SER A 101 2.32 -4.36 -8.55
C SER A 101 1.98 -4.38 -7.07
N SER A 102 2.99 -4.31 -6.21
CA SER A 102 2.84 -4.18 -4.75
C SER A 102 3.00 -2.73 -4.26
N HIS A 103 3.05 -1.80 -5.21
CA HIS A 103 3.23 -0.37 -4.96
C HIS A 103 2.20 0.41 -5.79
N PRO A 104 1.60 1.49 -5.27
CA PRO A 104 0.52 2.18 -5.96
C PRO A 104 0.98 2.88 -7.24
N ILE A 105 2.19 3.43 -7.27
CA ILE A 105 2.67 4.23 -8.39
C ILE A 105 2.66 3.46 -9.74
N PRO A 106 3.24 2.25 -9.87
CA PRO A 106 3.13 1.49 -11.10
C PRO A 106 1.70 1.17 -11.52
N ALA A 107 0.81 0.82 -10.57
CA ALA A 107 -0.60 0.58 -10.85
C ALA A 107 -1.29 1.84 -11.39
N LEU A 108 -1.10 2.99 -10.74
CA LEU A 108 -1.68 4.26 -11.14
C LEU A 108 -1.13 4.74 -12.49
N ALA A 109 0.16 4.53 -12.76
CA ALA A 109 0.77 4.86 -14.03
C ALA A 109 0.21 3.97 -15.16
N ALA A 110 0.09 2.67 -14.91
CA ALA A 110 -0.52 1.73 -15.87
C ALA A 110 -1.98 2.11 -16.17
N ASP A 111 -2.77 2.44 -15.15
CA ASP A 111 -4.16 2.89 -15.30
C ASP A 111 -4.25 4.21 -16.09
N TYR A 112 -3.38 5.17 -15.78
CA TYR A 112 -3.27 6.44 -16.51
C TYR A 112 -2.96 6.23 -18.01
N HIS A 113 -2.17 5.20 -18.33
CA HIS A 113 -1.84 4.84 -19.71
C HIS A 113 -2.81 3.81 -20.33
N GLY A 114 -3.96 3.52 -19.70
CA GLY A 114 -5.03 2.70 -20.27
C GLY A 114 -4.81 1.20 -20.21
N PHE A 115 -3.93 0.70 -19.34
CA PHE A 115 -3.73 -0.74 -19.18
C PHE A 115 -4.90 -1.37 -18.41
N SER A 116 -5.63 -2.27 -19.07
CA SER A 116 -6.82 -2.93 -18.49
C SER A 116 -6.50 -4.11 -17.57
N ARG A 117 -5.40 -4.84 -17.82
CA ARG A 117 -4.99 -6.02 -17.03
C ARG A 117 -4.01 -5.60 -15.92
N ASN A 118 -4.48 -4.78 -14.99
CA ASN A 118 -3.67 -4.10 -14.00
C ASN A 118 -4.12 -4.44 -12.57
N TYR A 119 -3.25 -5.09 -11.80
CA TYR A 119 -3.54 -5.58 -10.46
C TYR A 119 -2.61 -4.93 -9.43
N CYS A 120 -3.19 -4.41 -8.36
CA CYS A 120 -2.47 -3.76 -7.26
C CYS A 120 -2.66 -4.55 -5.97
N ILE A 121 -1.58 -5.13 -5.47
CA ILE A 121 -1.52 -5.76 -4.15
C ILE A 121 -1.46 -4.65 -3.10
N ILE A 122 -2.43 -4.65 -2.21
CA ILE A 122 -2.45 -3.76 -1.06
C ILE A 122 -1.68 -4.42 0.08
N ALA A 123 -0.62 -3.77 0.54
CA ALA A 123 0.24 -4.29 1.61
C ALA A 123 -0.20 -3.81 3.02
N ASP A 124 -1.10 -2.84 3.12
CA ASP A 124 -1.48 -2.21 4.38
C ASP A 124 -2.94 -2.49 4.75
N ALA A 125 -3.23 -2.55 6.07
CA ALA A 125 -4.60 -2.64 6.58
C ALA A 125 -5.35 -1.31 6.50
N GLU A 126 -4.61 -0.18 6.54
CA GLU A 126 -5.12 1.17 6.35
C GLU A 126 -4.36 1.80 5.18
N ILE A 127 -5.10 2.14 4.12
CA ILE A 127 -4.51 2.69 2.90
C ILE A 127 -4.82 4.18 2.79
N ALA A 128 -3.86 4.95 2.29
CA ALA A 128 -4.10 6.34 1.94
C ALA A 128 -4.93 6.45 0.66
N ARG A 129 -5.73 7.52 0.53
CA ARG A 129 -6.46 7.85 -0.70
C ARG A 129 -5.55 7.92 -1.94
N ALA A 130 -4.25 8.19 -1.73
CA ALA A 130 -3.21 8.21 -2.75
C ALA A 130 -2.99 6.87 -3.49
N TRP A 131 -3.48 5.75 -2.96
CA TRP A 131 -3.43 4.44 -3.62
C TRP A 131 -4.48 4.27 -4.73
N VAL A 132 -5.49 5.14 -4.76
CA VAL A 132 -6.62 5.05 -5.67
C VAL A 132 -6.50 6.10 -6.77
N ALA A 133 -6.93 5.74 -7.98
CA ALA A 133 -6.96 6.63 -9.13
C ALA A 133 -7.71 7.95 -8.85
N MET A 134 -7.44 8.95 -9.69
CA MET A 134 -8.09 10.26 -9.60
C MET A 134 -9.60 10.17 -9.83
N ASP A 135 -10.03 9.35 -10.78
CA ASP A 135 -11.42 8.97 -11.00
C ASP A 135 -11.55 7.45 -10.76
N PRO A 136 -11.86 7.03 -9.52
CA PRO A 136 -11.92 5.63 -9.14
C PRO A 136 -12.89 4.80 -9.97
N ARG A 137 -14.00 5.40 -10.41
CA ARG A 137 -15.07 4.71 -11.14
C ARG A 137 -14.67 4.38 -12.58
N LYS A 138 -13.75 5.16 -13.16
CA LYS A 138 -13.20 4.92 -14.51
C LYS A 138 -11.89 4.12 -14.50
N SER A 139 -11.36 3.84 -13.31
CA SER A 139 -10.12 3.11 -13.15
C SER A 139 -10.28 1.64 -13.54
N HIS A 140 -9.24 1.09 -14.16
CA HIS A 140 -9.13 -0.33 -14.51
C HIS A 140 -8.33 -1.14 -13.49
N ILE A 141 -7.89 -0.51 -12.39
CA ILE A 141 -7.09 -1.17 -11.38
C ILE A 141 -7.95 -2.18 -10.62
N HIS A 142 -7.51 -3.43 -10.59
CA HIS A 142 -8.04 -4.45 -9.69
C HIS A 142 -7.19 -4.49 -8.42
N TYR A 143 -7.82 -4.30 -7.26
CA TYR A 143 -7.15 -4.28 -5.97
C TYR A 143 -7.23 -5.64 -5.29
N LEU A 144 -6.09 -6.16 -4.87
CA LEU A 144 -5.96 -7.38 -4.08
C LEU A 144 -5.78 -6.95 -2.61
N ALA A 145 -6.87 -6.93 -1.88
CA ALA A 145 -6.96 -6.40 -0.52
C ALA A 145 -6.60 -7.47 0.54
N PRO A 146 -5.81 -7.12 1.56
CA PRO A 146 -5.34 -8.09 2.55
C PRO A 146 -6.37 -8.38 3.64
N CYS A 147 -7.32 -7.48 3.86
CA CYS A 147 -8.31 -7.60 4.94
C CYS A 147 -9.58 -6.78 4.63
N GLY A 148 -10.64 -7.02 5.40
CA GLY A 148 -11.90 -6.30 5.26
C GLY A 148 -11.77 -4.78 5.44
N ARG A 149 -10.86 -4.31 6.30
CA ARG A 149 -10.63 -2.87 6.51
C ARG A 149 -10.10 -2.18 5.25
N ALA A 150 -9.16 -2.81 4.54
CA ALA A 150 -8.69 -2.32 3.26
C ALA A 150 -9.79 -2.30 2.19
N VAL A 151 -10.65 -3.34 2.15
CA VAL A 151 -11.83 -3.39 1.27
C VAL A 151 -12.76 -2.20 1.54
N MET A 152 -13.09 -1.96 2.81
CA MET A 152 -13.95 -0.84 3.19
C MET A 152 -13.31 0.51 2.82
N ARG A 153 -12.00 0.67 3.00
CA ARG A 153 -11.28 1.88 2.58
C ARG A 153 -11.37 2.11 1.08
N LEU A 154 -11.10 1.11 0.26
CA LEU A 154 -11.21 1.21 -1.20
C LEU A 154 -12.61 1.65 -1.63
N ARG A 155 -13.65 1.06 -1.02
CA ARG A 155 -15.06 1.47 -1.24
C ARG A 155 -15.30 2.93 -0.87
N THR A 156 -14.83 3.38 0.30
CA THR A 156 -14.97 4.80 0.70
C THR A 156 -14.21 5.74 -0.24
N TYR A 157 -13.18 5.25 -0.92
CA TYR A 157 -12.47 6.00 -1.95
C TYR A 157 -13.13 5.92 -3.32
N GLY A 158 -14.32 5.33 -3.44
CA GLY A 158 -15.13 5.28 -4.65
C GLY A 158 -14.76 4.15 -5.62
N VAL A 159 -13.88 3.23 -5.22
CA VAL A 159 -13.51 2.08 -6.05
C VAL A 159 -14.74 1.15 -6.18
N PRO A 160 -15.14 0.76 -7.40
CA PRO A 160 -16.24 -0.17 -7.61
C PRO A 160 -15.96 -1.56 -7.02
N ASP A 161 -16.99 -2.24 -6.53
CA ASP A 161 -16.86 -3.54 -5.84
C ASP A 161 -16.27 -4.62 -6.76
N GLU A 162 -16.61 -4.61 -8.05
CA GLU A 162 -16.06 -5.52 -9.05
C GLU A 162 -14.55 -5.35 -9.30
N ARG A 163 -13.95 -4.28 -8.75
CA ARG A 163 -12.52 -4.01 -8.79
C ARG A 163 -11.80 -4.37 -7.50
N ILE A 164 -12.48 -4.92 -6.49
CA ILE A 164 -11.88 -5.24 -5.18
C ILE A 164 -11.98 -6.73 -4.89
N PHE A 165 -10.85 -7.38 -4.69
CA PHE A 165 -10.77 -8.80 -4.31
C PHE A 165 -10.15 -8.91 -2.92
N LEU A 166 -10.87 -9.54 -1.98
CA LEU A 166 -10.31 -9.88 -0.67
C LEU A 166 -9.46 -11.14 -0.81
N THR A 167 -8.14 -10.98 -0.91
CA THR A 167 -7.21 -12.11 -1.12
C THR A 167 -6.52 -12.57 0.16
N GLY A 168 -6.64 -11.81 1.24
CA GLY A 168 -5.82 -12.02 2.43
C GLY A 168 -4.40 -11.50 2.25
N PHE A 169 -3.63 -11.50 3.33
CA PHE A 169 -2.20 -11.19 3.27
C PHE A 169 -1.41 -12.46 2.90
N PRO A 170 -0.45 -12.39 1.96
CA PRO A 170 0.25 -13.58 1.46
C PRO A 170 1.32 -14.07 2.46
N PHE A 171 0.89 -14.62 3.60
CA PHE A 171 1.80 -15.26 4.56
C PHE A 171 2.06 -16.73 4.19
N PRO A 172 3.31 -17.22 4.34
CA PRO A 172 3.60 -18.64 4.21
C PRO A 172 2.79 -19.48 5.19
N LEU A 173 2.13 -20.53 4.70
CA LEU A 173 1.30 -21.42 5.53
C LEU A 173 2.08 -22.06 6.69
N LYS A 174 3.40 -22.25 6.53
CA LYS A 174 4.29 -22.74 7.59
C LYS A 174 4.27 -21.87 8.86
N LEU A 175 3.94 -20.58 8.75
CA LEU A 175 3.82 -19.68 9.91
C LEU A 175 2.57 -19.97 10.74
N LEU A 176 1.58 -20.67 10.17
CA LEU A 176 0.38 -21.06 10.89
C LEU A 176 0.66 -22.25 11.82
N GLY A 177 1.65 -23.10 11.49
CA GLY A 177 1.89 -24.35 12.18
C GLY A 177 0.94 -25.44 11.67
N ASP A 178 0.07 -25.92 12.53
CA ASP A 178 -0.92 -26.96 12.21
C ASP A 178 -2.34 -26.40 12.00
N LYS A 179 -3.32 -27.29 11.83
CA LYS A 179 -4.74 -26.93 11.67
C LYS A 179 -5.31 -26.16 12.86
N ASN A 180 -4.71 -26.28 14.04
CA ASN A 180 -5.10 -25.56 15.26
C ASN A 180 -4.38 -24.22 15.41
N LEU A 181 -3.55 -23.85 14.42
CA LEU A 181 -2.77 -22.62 14.37
C LEU A 181 -1.75 -22.52 15.53
N SER A 182 -1.22 -23.65 16.00
CA SER A 182 -0.39 -23.74 17.20
C SER A 182 0.79 -22.77 17.20
N LEU A 183 1.56 -22.74 16.11
CA LEU A 183 2.71 -21.85 15.97
C LEU A 183 2.27 -20.38 15.97
N LEU A 184 1.24 -20.03 15.19
CA LEU A 184 0.72 -18.66 15.14
C LEU A 184 0.24 -18.18 16.51
N LYS A 185 -0.50 -19.02 17.25
CA LYS A 185 -1.01 -18.69 18.58
C LYS A 185 0.11 -18.48 19.59
N TYR A 186 1.10 -19.37 19.60
CA TYR A 186 2.29 -19.25 20.44
C TYR A 186 3.04 -17.94 20.17
N ASP A 187 3.33 -17.68 18.90
CA ASP A 187 4.01 -16.48 18.42
C ASP A 187 3.24 -15.19 18.78
N ALA A 188 1.92 -15.21 18.63
CA ALA A 188 1.06 -14.09 18.96
C ALA A 188 1.00 -13.85 20.48
N ALA A 189 0.92 -14.89 21.30
CA ALA A 189 0.94 -14.80 22.75
C ALA A 189 2.27 -14.21 23.26
N GLN A 190 3.39 -14.71 22.73
CA GLN A 190 4.73 -14.18 23.00
C GLN A 190 4.82 -12.68 22.66
N ARG A 191 4.39 -12.28 21.45
CA ARG A 191 4.40 -10.86 21.06
C ARG A 191 3.50 -10.00 21.94
N LEU A 192 2.31 -10.49 22.29
CA LEU A 192 1.40 -9.75 23.16
C LEU A 192 2.03 -9.48 24.53
N HIS A 193 2.72 -10.48 25.11
CA HIS A 193 3.46 -10.31 26.35
C HIS A 193 4.54 -9.23 26.23
N TYR A 194 5.34 -9.23 25.16
CA TYR A 194 6.35 -8.20 24.93
C TYR A 194 5.76 -6.81 24.66
N LEU A 195 4.58 -6.74 24.05
CA LEU A 195 3.89 -5.48 23.74
C LEU A 195 3.09 -4.92 24.93
N ASP A 196 2.85 -5.71 25.97
CA ASP A 196 2.17 -5.29 27.20
C ASP A 196 3.09 -5.37 28.44
N PRO A 197 4.24 -4.69 28.46
CA PRO A 197 5.22 -4.80 29.55
C PRO A 197 4.68 -4.31 30.90
N ASN A 198 3.64 -3.48 30.89
CA ASN A 198 3.00 -2.92 32.09
C ASN A 198 1.66 -3.60 32.42
N ASN A 199 1.31 -4.71 31.76
CA ASN A 199 0.09 -5.48 32.02
C ASN A 199 -1.21 -4.62 31.96
N ARG A 200 -1.30 -3.71 31.00
CA ARG A 200 -2.47 -2.83 30.80
C ARG A 200 -3.50 -3.43 29.86
N PHE A 201 -3.06 -4.15 28.84
CA PHE A 201 -3.94 -4.77 27.85
C PHE A 201 -4.60 -6.01 28.43
N TRP A 202 -3.84 -6.86 29.11
CA TRP A 202 -4.33 -8.16 29.58
C TRP A 202 -5.56 -8.05 30.50
N PRO A 203 -5.59 -7.22 31.56
CA PRO A 203 -6.76 -7.16 32.45
C PRO A 203 -8.07 -6.81 31.72
N LEU A 204 -7.98 -5.93 30.71
CA LEU A 204 -9.14 -5.46 29.94
C LEU A 204 -9.63 -6.46 28.89
N HIS A 205 -8.74 -7.33 28.41
CA HIS A 205 -9.01 -8.15 27.22
C HIS A 205 -8.77 -9.65 27.41
N HIS A 206 -8.44 -10.11 28.62
CA HIS A 206 -8.07 -11.50 28.91
C HIS A 206 -9.07 -12.54 28.37
N VAL A 207 -10.38 -12.26 28.41
CA VAL A 207 -11.42 -13.15 27.86
C VAL A 207 -11.21 -13.39 26.36
N ASN A 208 -11.00 -12.30 25.60
CA ASN A 208 -10.77 -12.39 24.16
C ASN A 208 -9.43 -13.05 23.87
N VAL A 209 -8.39 -12.72 24.64
CA VAL A 209 -7.06 -13.29 24.45
C VAL A 209 -7.10 -14.80 24.65
N LYS A 210 -7.75 -15.28 25.72
CA LYS A 210 -7.95 -16.71 25.98
C LYS A 210 -8.78 -17.38 24.87
N TYR A 211 -9.85 -16.74 24.42
CA TYR A 211 -10.67 -17.25 23.32
C TYR A 211 -9.86 -17.46 22.03
N PHE A 212 -9.02 -16.49 21.63
CA PHE A 212 -8.27 -16.57 20.38
C PHE A 212 -6.97 -17.36 20.46
N LEU A 213 -6.26 -17.30 21.60
CA LEU A 213 -4.93 -17.91 21.74
C LEU A 213 -4.93 -19.26 22.47
N GLY A 214 -6.00 -19.59 23.20
CA GLY A 214 -6.10 -20.81 24.03
C GLY A 214 -5.68 -20.53 25.46
#